data_AF-A0A9W8GLP3-F1
#
_entry.id   AF-A0A9W8GLP3-F1
#
_cell.length_a   1.000
_cell.length_b   1.000
_cell.length_c   1.000
_cell.angle_alpha   90.00
_cell.angle_beta   90.00
_cell.angle_gamma   90.00
#
_symmetry.space_group_name_H-M   'P 1'
#
loop_
_entity.id
_entity.type
_entity.pdbx_description
1 polymer ?
#
loop_
_entity_poly.entity_id
_entity_poly.type
_entity_poly.pdbx_seq_one_letter_code
_entity_poly.pdbx_strand_id
1 'polypeptide(L)'
;MQASLQRPPLRIGWTAVAAALGIAIVAGASVAVATRCLRSSHNRTLRLREAKKRYRQLVSELSECKGILNFMDTETIPQAQRLVCDLQAGDLTQVEAIPRQLMLVGERLLQLMERIDGVAPALVLDAAQVEPWAEQEEKLKAKYEKEGMGAVFELAGDLRAIRKGMTRKVERRAQAMDKLMNSVKRLLTEAAAVAAESSQGHRA
;
A
#
# COMPACT_ATOMS: atom_id res chain seq x y z
N MET A 1 -94.19 -37.84 4.99
CA MET A 1 -92.81 -38.39 4.92
C MET A 1 -91.87 -37.23 4.60
N GLN A 2 -91.22 -36.67 5.60
CA GLN A 2 -90.27 -35.56 5.45
C GLN A 2 -88.86 -36.13 5.26
N ALA A 3 -88.25 -35.87 4.11
CA ALA A 3 -86.84 -36.18 3.87
C ALA A 3 -85.97 -35.08 4.51
N SER A 4 -85.32 -35.40 5.62
CA SER A 4 -84.32 -34.55 6.26
C SER A 4 -83.04 -34.52 5.43
N LEU A 5 -82.79 -33.42 4.72
CA LEU A 5 -81.50 -33.09 4.11
C LEU A 5 -80.49 -32.76 5.22
N GLN A 6 -79.74 -33.77 5.70
CA GLN A 6 -78.54 -33.56 6.50
C GLN A 6 -77.44 -32.96 5.60
N ARG A 7 -77.11 -31.69 5.81
CA ARG A 7 -75.86 -31.09 5.29
C ARG A 7 -74.70 -31.54 6.18
N PRO A 8 -73.57 -32.03 5.63
CA PRO A 8 -72.39 -32.29 6.45
C PRO A 8 -71.80 -30.96 6.93
N PRO A 9 -71.29 -30.87 8.17
CA PRO A 9 -70.59 -29.69 8.62
C PRO A 9 -69.27 -29.56 7.85
N LEU A 10 -69.09 -28.41 7.19
CA LEU A 10 -67.81 -27.94 6.67
C LEU A 10 -66.81 -27.79 7.83
N ARG A 11 -66.16 -28.88 8.22
CA ARG A 11 -64.90 -28.83 8.95
C ARG A 11 -63.84 -28.38 7.96
N ILE A 12 -63.79 -27.07 7.66
CA ILE A 12 -62.59 -26.45 7.10
C ILE A 12 -61.54 -26.62 8.20
N GLY A 13 -60.73 -27.66 8.03
CA GLY A 13 -59.82 -28.15 9.04
C GLY A 13 -58.84 -27.07 9.41
N TRP A 14 -58.76 -26.75 10.71
CA TRP A 14 -57.69 -25.97 11.31
C TRP A 14 -56.29 -26.44 10.87
N THR A 15 -56.18 -27.70 10.44
CA THR A 15 -55.00 -28.30 9.82
C THR A 15 -54.62 -27.69 8.46
N ALA A 16 -55.58 -27.36 7.61
CA ALA A 16 -55.34 -26.70 6.33
C ALA A 16 -54.88 -25.25 6.51
N VAL A 17 -55.45 -24.55 7.50
CA VAL A 17 -55.04 -23.18 7.87
C VAL A 17 -53.64 -23.17 8.49
N ALA A 18 -53.33 -24.13 9.37
CA ALA A 18 -52.00 -24.29 9.96
C ALA A 18 -50.93 -24.68 8.92
N ALA A 19 -51.27 -25.55 7.96
CA ALA A 19 -50.36 -25.90 6.85
C ALA A 19 -50.09 -24.70 5.93
N ALA A 20 -51.11 -23.92 5.58
CA ALA A 20 -50.95 -22.71 4.77
C ALA A 20 -50.11 -21.64 5.49
N LEU A 21 -50.32 -21.44 6.80
CA LEU A 21 -49.48 -20.57 7.63
C LEU A 21 -48.03 -21.07 7.70
N GLY A 22 -47.83 -22.37 7.89
CA GLY A 22 -46.50 -22.98 7.89
C GLY A 22 -45.75 -22.78 6.57
N ILE A 23 -46.42 -22.98 5.43
CA ILE A 23 -45.84 -22.77 4.10
C ILE A 23 -45.52 -21.29 3.87
N ALA A 24 -46.40 -20.37 4.28
CA ALA A 24 -46.15 -18.93 4.14
C ALA A 24 -44.96 -18.45 5.00
N ILE A 25 -44.80 -18.98 6.22
CA ILE A 25 -43.65 -18.67 7.08
C ILE A 25 -42.36 -19.21 6.47
N VAL A 26 -42.36 -20.45 5.96
CA VAL A 26 -41.18 -21.05 5.32
C VAL A 26 -40.83 -20.34 4.00
N ALA A 27 -41.83 -19.95 3.20
CA ALA A 27 -41.63 -19.16 1.98
C ALA A 27 -41.11 -17.75 2.31
N GLY A 28 -41.66 -17.07 3.32
CA GLY A 28 -41.18 -15.76 3.78
C GLY A 28 -39.75 -15.82 4.33
N ALA A 29 -39.42 -16.85 5.11
CA ALA A 29 -38.09 -17.06 5.66
C ALA A 29 -37.06 -17.39 4.56
N SER A 30 -37.40 -18.25 3.60
CA SER A 30 -36.52 -18.57 2.47
C SER A 30 -36.29 -17.38 1.55
N VAL A 31 -37.30 -16.57 1.27
CA VAL A 31 -37.13 -15.29 0.54
C VAL A 31 -36.26 -14.32 1.34
N ALA A 32 -36.46 -14.16 2.65
CA ALA A 32 -35.63 -13.28 3.48
C ALA A 32 -34.15 -13.72 3.50
N VAL A 33 -33.89 -15.03 3.61
CA VAL A 33 -32.53 -15.60 3.53
C VAL A 33 -31.93 -15.39 2.15
N ALA A 34 -32.66 -15.69 1.07
CA ALA A 34 -32.21 -15.48 -0.30
C ALA A 34 -31.89 -14.00 -0.57
N THR A 35 -32.72 -13.07 -0.10
CA THR A 35 -32.49 -11.63 -0.25
C THR A 35 -31.26 -11.17 0.53
N ARG A 36 -31.04 -11.69 1.75
CA ARG A 36 -29.82 -11.42 2.54
C ARG A 36 -28.57 -12.00 1.86
N CYS A 37 -28.64 -13.21 1.33
CA CYS A 37 -27.54 -13.84 0.58
C CYS A 37 -27.20 -13.04 -0.69
N LEU A 38 -28.20 -12.60 -1.44
CA LEU A 38 -28.01 -11.77 -2.64
C LEU A 38 -27.39 -10.41 -2.30
N ARG A 39 -27.86 -9.73 -1.25
CA ARG A 39 -27.27 -8.47 -0.77
C ARG A 39 -25.83 -8.65 -0.30
N SER A 40 -25.54 -9.74 0.42
CA SER A 40 -24.19 -10.08 0.87
C SER A 40 -23.25 -10.33 -0.32
N SER A 41 -23.69 -11.12 -1.31
CA SER A 41 -22.95 -11.38 -2.54
C SER A 41 -22.71 -10.11 -3.37
N HIS A 42 -23.72 -9.24 -3.46
CA HIS A 42 -23.60 -7.96 -4.16
C HIS A 42 -22.58 -7.03 -3.48
N ASN A 43 -22.66 -6.87 -2.16
CA ASN A 43 -21.72 -6.06 -1.37
C ASN A 43 -20.28 -6.59 -1.49
N ARG A 44 -20.10 -7.91 -1.44
CA ARG A 44 -18.80 -8.56 -1.64
C ARG A 44 -18.23 -8.26 -3.03
N THR A 45 -19.06 -8.31 -4.06
CA THR A 45 -18.66 -8.02 -5.44
C THR A 45 -18.26 -6.55 -5.62
N LEU A 46 -19.01 -5.62 -5.00
CA LEU A 46 -18.68 -4.19 -5.00
C LEU A 46 -17.34 -3.92 -4.33
N ARG A 47 -17.13 -4.43 -3.12
CA ARG A 47 -15.86 -4.28 -2.39
C ARG A 47 -14.67 -4.85 -3.15
N LEU A 48 -14.83 -6.00 -3.81
CA LEU A 48 -13.77 -6.57 -4.63
C LEU A 48 -13.45 -5.70 -5.85
N ARG A 49 -14.46 -5.09 -6.48
CA ARG A 49 -14.25 -4.14 -7.60
C ARG A 49 -13.55 -2.88 -7.15
N GLU A 50 -13.93 -2.34 -5.99
CA GLU A 50 -13.29 -1.18 -5.37
C GLU A 50 -11.83 -1.48 -5.02
N ALA A 51 -11.57 -2.63 -4.38
CA ALA A 51 -10.21 -3.09 -4.09
C ALA A 51 -9.37 -3.24 -5.36
N LYS A 52 -9.91 -3.82 -6.44
CA LYS A 52 -9.21 -3.89 -7.75
C LYS A 52 -8.94 -2.51 -8.35
N LYS A 53 -9.87 -1.57 -8.23
CA LYS A 53 -9.69 -0.19 -8.70
C LYS A 53 -8.58 0.50 -7.91
N ARG A 54 -8.59 0.38 -6.58
CA ARG A 54 -7.58 0.95 -5.68
C ARG A 54 -6.21 0.32 -5.90
N TYR A 55 -6.14 -0.99 -6.06
CA TYR A 55 -4.91 -1.71 -6.41
C TYR A 55 -4.28 -1.13 -7.68
N ARG A 56 -5.04 -0.92 -8.75
CA ARG A 56 -4.51 -0.32 -9.99
C ARG A 56 -3.97 1.09 -9.79
N GLN A 57 -4.65 1.90 -8.96
CA GLN A 57 -4.16 3.23 -8.62
C GLN A 57 -2.84 3.16 -7.84
N LEU A 58 -2.76 2.29 -6.84
CA LEU A 58 -1.56 2.09 -6.03
C LEU A 58 -0.39 1.53 -6.85
N VAL A 59 -0.64 0.65 -7.82
CA VAL A 59 0.36 0.20 -8.79
C VAL A 59 0.82 1.37 -9.67
N SER A 60 -0.09 2.25 -10.10
CA SER A 60 0.27 3.46 -10.84
C SER A 60 1.18 4.38 -10.01
N GLU A 61 0.84 4.61 -8.75
CA GLU A 61 1.67 5.39 -7.82
C GLU A 61 3.06 4.78 -7.63
N LEU A 62 3.17 3.45 -7.51
CA LEU A 62 4.47 2.75 -7.49
C LEU A 62 5.22 2.88 -8.82
N SER A 63 4.51 2.89 -9.95
CA SER A 63 5.13 3.11 -11.26
C SER A 63 5.69 4.53 -11.39
N GLU A 64 5.00 5.54 -10.86
CA GLU A 64 5.52 6.91 -10.77
C GLU A 64 6.77 6.96 -9.89
N CYS A 65 6.74 6.34 -8.71
CA CYS A 65 7.91 6.24 -7.83
C CYS A 65 9.09 5.57 -8.55
N LYS A 66 8.83 4.54 -9.36
CA LYS A 66 9.87 3.89 -10.19
C LYS A 66 10.40 4.85 -11.26
N GLY A 67 9.55 5.65 -11.88
CA GLY A 67 9.94 6.68 -12.85
C GLY A 67 10.87 7.72 -12.23
N ILE A 68 10.52 8.24 -11.06
CA ILE A 68 11.37 9.19 -10.31
C ILE A 68 12.70 8.53 -9.95
N LEU A 69 12.69 7.28 -9.48
CA LEU A 69 13.91 6.56 -9.14
C LEU A 69 14.83 6.37 -10.34
N ASN A 70 14.27 6.02 -11.50
CA ASN A 70 15.03 5.90 -12.74
C ASN A 70 15.64 7.24 -13.17
N PHE A 71 14.88 8.33 -13.07
CA PHE A 71 15.37 9.67 -13.37
C PHE A 71 16.55 10.06 -12.45
N MET A 72 16.44 9.72 -11.16
CA MET A 72 17.54 9.94 -10.21
C MET A 72 18.78 9.15 -10.57
N ASP A 73 18.63 7.91 -11.06
CA ASP A 73 19.75 7.07 -11.50
C ASP A 73 20.43 7.60 -12.77
N THR A 74 19.68 8.20 -13.69
CA THR A 74 20.21 8.67 -14.98
C THR A 74 20.78 10.07 -14.92
N GLU A 75 20.20 10.96 -14.11
CA GLU A 75 20.57 12.38 -14.10
C GLU A 75 21.11 12.82 -12.75
N THR A 76 20.30 12.71 -11.69
CA THR A 76 20.59 13.41 -10.43
C THR A 76 21.83 12.84 -9.71
N ILE A 77 21.90 11.52 -9.55
CA ILE A 77 23.02 10.86 -8.87
C ILE A 77 24.33 11.00 -9.68
N PRO A 78 24.35 10.72 -11.00
CA PRO A 78 25.56 10.92 -11.81
C PRO A 78 26.05 12.36 -11.79
N GLN A 79 25.16 13.35 -11.84
CA GLN A 79 25.53 14.76 -11.74
C GLN A 79 26.18 15.06 -10.39
N ALA A 80 25.60 14.59 -9.29
CA ALA A 80 26.18 14.76 -7.96
C ALA A 80 27.53 14.05 -7.83
N GLN A 81 27.71 12.87 -8.42
CA GLN A 81 28.99 12.16 -8.46
C GLN A 81 30.06 12.92 -9.24
N ARG A 82 29.70 13.52 -10.38
CA ARG A 82 30.64 14.35 -11.18
C ARG A 82 31.17 15.52 -10.37
N LEU A 83 30.28 16.24 -9.68
CA LEU A 83 30.69 17.35 -8.81
C LEU A 83 31.67 16.94 -7.72
N VAL A 84 31.48 15.74 -7.14
CA VAL A 84 32.44 15.20 -6.16
C VAL A 84 33.77 14.81 -6.82
N CYS A 85 33.76 14.29 -8.04
CA CYS A 85 34.98 14.00 -8.79
C CYS A 85 35.75 15.29 -9.14
N ASP A 86 35.05 16.35 -9.54
CA ASP A 86 35.64 17.66 -9.83
C ASP A 86 36.29 18.27 -8.58
N LEU A 87 35.63 18.12 -7.42
CA LEU A 87 36.19 18.50 -6.12
C LEU A 87 37.47 17.71 -5.80
N GLN A 88 37.49 16.41 -6.05
CA GLN A 88 38.70 15.57 -5.87
C GLN A 88 39.83 15.96 -6.81
N ALA A 89 39.52 16.46 -8.00
CA ALA A 89 40.49 16.96 -8.97
C ALA A 89 41.05 18.35 -8.61
N GLY A 90 40.56 18.99 -7.54
CA GLY A 90 41.04 20.27 -7.05
C GLY A 90 40.31 21.48 -7.62
N ASP A 91 39.17 21.30 -8.29
CA ASP A 91 38.32 22.43 -8.69
C ASP A 91 37.49 22.92 -7.50
N LEU A 92 37.92 24.04 -6.91
CA LEU A 92 37.32 24.61 -5.72
C LEU A 92 36.17 25.60 -6.02
N THR A 93 35.75 25.75 -7.28
CA THR A 93 34.81 26.81 -7.67
C THR A 93 33.39 26.66 -7.10
N GLN A 94 32.98 25.47 -6.63
CA GLN A 94 31.63 25.21 -6.09
C GLN A 94 31.57 24.36 -4.82
N VAL A 95 32.64 24.36 -4.03
CA VAL A 95 32.85 23.49 -2.86
C VAL A 95 31.67 23.49 -1.87
N GLU A 96 31.09 24.65 -1.60
CA GLU A 96 29.97 24.81 -0.66
C GLU A 96 28.61 24.33 -1.21
N ALA A 97 28.46 24.30 -2.54
CA ALA A 97 27.20 23.89 -3.17
C ALA A 97 27.03 22.37 -3.21
N ILE A 98 28.13 21.61 -3.20
CA ILE A 98 28.14 20.15 -3.36
C ILE A 98 27.45 19.43 -2.20
N PRO A 99 27.74 19.72 -0.91
CA PRO A 99 27.03 19.11 0.21
C PRO A 99 25.52 19.39 0.17
N ARG A 100 25.14 20.63 -0.17
CA ARG A 100 23.73 21.03 -0.26
C ARG A 100 23.00 20.23 -1.34
N GLN A 101 23.61 20.07 -2.51
CA GLN A 101 23.01 19.27 -3.58
C GLN A 101 22.86 17.80 -3.16
N LEU A 102 23.89 17.20 -2.55
CA LEU A 102 23.81 15.83 -2.06
C LEU A 102 22.72 15.63 -0.99
N MET A 103 22.55 16.60 -0.07
CA MET A 103 21.46 16.56 0.91
C MET A 103 20.09 16.56 0.24
N LEU A 104 19.87 17.41 -0.77
CA LEU A 104 18.62 17.45 -1.53
C LEU A 104 18.32 16.11 -2.23
N VAL A 105 19.35 15.42 -2.74
CA VAL A 105 19.19 14.07 -3.30
C VAL A 105 18.78 13.07 -2.21
N GLY A 106 19.42 13.13 -1.04
CA GLY A 106 19.08 12.30 0.12
C GLY A 106 17.64 12.50 0.59
N GLU A 107 17.19 13.76 0.73
CA GLU A 107 15.82 14.09 1.09
C GLU A 107 14.80 13.56 0.08
N ARG A 108 15.09 13.67 -1.22
CA ARG A 108 14.23 13.10 -2.27
C ARG A 108 14.13 11.58 -2.18
N LEU A 109 15.23 10.89 -1.86
CA LEU A 109 15.20 9.44 -1.65
C LEU A 109 14.37 9.05 -0.43
N LEU A 110 14.45 9.81 0.67
CA LEU A 110 13.65 9.58 1.87
C LEU A 110 12.16 9.78 1.60
N GLN A 111 11.77 10.88 0.94
CA GLN A 111 10.38 11.12 0.54
C GLN A 111 9.84 10.00 -0.37
N LEU A 112 10.67 9.47 -1.27
CA LEU A 112 10.34 8.31 -2.10
C LEU A 112 10.10 7.06 -1.25
N MET A 113 10.94 6.82 -0.25
CA MET A 113 10.80 5.69 0.67
C MET A 113 9.49 5.76 1.45
N GLU A 114 9.18 6.93 2.03
CA GLU A 114 7.91 7.16 2.76
C GLU A 114 6.69 6.91 1.87
N ARG A 115 6.73 7.44 0.63
CA ARG A 115 5.65 7.24 -0.34
C ARG A 115 5.49 5.76 -0.70
N ILE A 116 6.58 5.03 -0.90
CA ILE A 116 6.56 3.59 -1.19
C ILE A 116 6.00 2.79 -0.01
N ASP A 117 6.40 3.12 1.22
CA ASP A 117 5.99 2.39 2.41
C ASP A 117 4.48 2.50 2.69
N GLY A 118 3.89 3.65 2.41
CA GLY A 118 2.46 3.93 2.55
C GLY A 118 1.53 3.19 1.57
N VAL A 119 2.05 2.66 0.45
CA VAL A 119 1.20 2.10 -0.63
C VAL A 119 0.52 0.78 -0.24
N ALA A 120 1.26 -0.18 0.34
CA ALA A 120 0.71 -1.50 0.63
C ALA A 120 -0.34 -1.49 1.76
N PRO A 121 -0.16 -0.74 2.88
CA PRO A 121 -1.18 -0.59 3.91
C PRO A 121 -2.48 0.02 3.40
N ALA A 122 -2.41 0.96 2.45
CA ALA A 122 -3.58 1.66 1.91
C ALA A 122 -4.62 0.71 1.28
N LEU A 123 -4.17 -0.34 0.57
CA LEU A 123 -5.11 -1.28 -0.05
C LEU A 123 -5.91 -2.10 0.98
N VAL A 124 -5.26 -2.49 2.07
CA VAL A 124 -5.86 -3.34 3.11
C VAL A 124 -6.78 -2.53 4.01
N LEU A 125 -6.37 -1.31 4.39
CA LEU A 125 -7.19 -0.37 5.15
C LEU A 125 -8.49 -0.06 4.42
N ASP A 126 -8.43 0.23 3.12
CA ASP A 126 -9.61 0.62 2.34
C ASP A 126 -10.58 -0.55 2.10
N ALA A 127 -10.05 -1.74 1.82
CA ALA A 127 -10.88 -2.89 1.42
C ALA A 127 -11.41 -3.73 2.58
N ALA A 128 -10.66 -3.80 3.69
CA ALA A 128 -11.00 -4.60 4.85
C ALA A 128 -11.35 -3.75 6.09
N GLN A 129 -11.09 -2.43 6.10
CA GLN A 129 -11.13 -1.59 7.32
C GLN A 129 -10.34 -2.19 8.47
N VAL A 130 -9.32 -2.98 8.14
CA VAL A 130 -8.45 -3.64 9.10
C VAL A 130 -7.13 -2.91 9.01
N GLU A 131 -6.73 -2.29 10.12
CA GLU A 131 -5.36 -1.82 10.26
C GLU A 131 -4.43 -3.00 10.07
N PRO A 132 -3.48 -2.88 9.13
CA PRO A 132 -2.62 -3.99 8.90
C PRO A 132 -1.65 -4.03 10.10
N TRP A 133 -1.28 -5.25 10.48
CA TRP A 133 -0.11 -5.60 11.30
C TRP A 133 -0.18 -5.42 12.83
N ALA A 134 -0.78 -6.41 13.50
CA ALA A 134 -0.27 -6.95 14.78
C ALA A 134 -0.75 -8.41 14.93
N GLU A 135 0.14 -9.38 14.64
CA GLU A 135 0.02 -10.82 15.00
C GLU A 135 -1.19 -11.64 14.48
N GLN A 136 -2.17 -11.01 13.82
CA GLN A 136 -3.45 -11.66 13.44
C GLN A 136 -3.63 -11.85 11.93
N GLU A 137 -2.61 -11.60 11.11
CA GLU A 137 -2.70 -11.59 9.63
C GLU A 137 -3.23 -12.93 9.07
N GLU A 138 -2.76 -14.05 9.59
CA GLU A 138 -3.19 -15.39 9.14
C GLU A 138 -4.64 -15.69 9.55
N LYS A 139 -5.05 -15.27 10.76
CA LYS A 139 -6.42 -15.42 11.25
C LYS A 139 -7.40 -14.53 10.49
N LEU A 140 -6.99 -13.29 10.18
CA LEU A 140 -7.76 -12.34 9.37
C LEU A 140 -7.89 -12.85 7.93
N LYS A 141 -6.79 -13.29 7.32
CA LYS A 141 -6.80 -13.89 5.98
C LYS A 141 -7.74 -15.08 5.92
N ALA A 142 -7.63 -16.04 6.84
CA ALA A 142 -8.51 -17.21 6.89
C ALA A 142 -10.00 -16.83 7.09
N LYS A 143 -10.29 -15.78 7.87
CA LYS A 143 -11.65 -15.26 8.04
C LYS A 143 -12.18 -14.64 6.74
N TYR A 144 -11.40 -13.77 6.10
CA TYR A 144 -11.81 -13.11 4.86
C TYR A 144 -11.84 -14.07 3.67
N GLU A 145 -11.05 -15.15 3.66
CA GLU A 145 -11.17 -16.23 2.69
C GLU A 145 -12.47 -17.01 2.84
N LYS A 146 -12.94 -17.25 4.08
CA LYS A 146 -14.26 -17.85 4.34
C LYS A 146 -15.41 -16.92 3.90
N GLU A 147 -15.24 -15.62 4.07
CA GLU A 147 -16.14 -14.59 3.52
C GLU A 147 -15.93 -14.40 2.00
N GLY A 148 -14.88 -15.02 1.45
CA GLY A 148 -14.42 -15.08 0.07
C GLY A 148 -13.95 -13.74 -0.54
N MET A 149 -13.42 -12.90 0.32
CA MET A 149 -12.61 -11.73 0.00
C MET A 149 -11.11 -12.05 -0.08
N GLY A 150 -10.73 -13.33 -0.17
CA GLY A 150 -9.31 -13.78 -0.24
C GLY A 150 -8.50 -13.11 -1.34
N ALA A 151 -9.11 -12.82 -2.49
CA ALA A 151 -8.46 -12.12 -3.61
C ALA A 151 -7.93 -10.72 -3.25
N VAL A 152 -8.50 -10.05 -2.23
CA VAL A 152 -7.97 -8.75 -1.75
C VAL A 152 -6.61 -8.94 -1.09
N PHE A 153 -6.42 -10.02 -0.34
CA PHE A 153 -5.14 -10.36 0.30
C PHE A 153 -4.08 -10.76 -0.72
N GLU A 154 -4.48 -11.42 -1.81
CA GLU A 154 -3.57 -11.71 -2.94
C GLU A 154 -3.08 -10.41 -3.60
N LEU A 155 -3.99 -9.46 -3.88
CA LEU A 155 -3.63 -8.15 -4.44
C LEU A 155 -2.72 -7.34 -3.48
N ALA A 156 -2.98 -7.39 -2.18
CA ALA A 156 -2.13 -6.77 -1.17
C ALA A 156 -0.76 -7.45 -1.07
N GLY A 157 -0.71 -8.77 -1.22
CA GLY A 157 0.53 -9.55 -1.27
C GLY A 157 1.41 -9.18 -2.46
N ASP A 158 0.80 -9.00 -3.63
CA ASP A 158 1.50 -8.52 -4.83
C ASP A 158 2.05 -7.11 -4.64
N LEU A 159 1.24 -6.16 -4.16
CA LEU A 159 1.72 -4.81 -3.82
C LEU A 159 2.88 -4.84 -2.81
N ARG A 160 2.81 -5.72 -1.80
CA ARG A 160 3.89 -5.90 -0.82
C ARG A 160 5.18 -6.39 -1.48
N ALA A 161 5.09 -7.32 -2.44
CA ALA A 161 6.25 -7.81 -3.18
C ALA A 161 6.89 -6.70 -4.04
N ILE A 162 6.08 -5.94 -4.78
CA ILE A 162 6.53 -4.79 -5.58
C ILE A 162 7.19 -3.75 -4.67
N ARG A 163 6.51 -3.36 -3.58
CA ARG A 163 7.00 -2.42 -2.58
C ARG A 163 8.36 -2.85 -2.03
N LYS A 164 8.49 -4.08 -1.53
CA LYS A 164 9.76 -4.60 -0.98
C LYS A 164 10.90 -4.55 -2.00
N GLY A 165 10.60 -4.83 -3.27
CA GLY A 165 11.56 -4.68 -4.36
C GLY A 165 12.01 -3.23 -4.57
N MET A 166 11.10 -2.27 -4.43
CA MET A 166 11.38 -0.84 -4.56
C MET A 166 12.08 -0.25 -3.33
N THR A 167 11.66 -0.60 -2.11
CA THR A 167 12.33 -0.16 -0.88
C THR A 167 13.81 -0.56 -0.90
N ARG A 168 14.13 -1.82 -1.23
CA ARG A 168 15.52 -2.30 -1.39
C ARG A 168 16.32 -1.56 -2.46
N LYS A 169 15.65 -1.00 -3.47
CA LYS A 169 16.30 -0.19 -4.50
C LYS A 169 16.61 1.20 -3.95
N VAL A 170 15.67 1.84 -3.27
CA VAL A 170 15.87 3.14 -2.62
C VAL A 170 16.94 3.06 -1.53
N GLU A 171 16.89 2.05 -0.65
CA GLU A 171 17.89 1.83 0.41
C GLU A 171 19.32 1.75 -0.14
N ARG A 172 19.53 0.98 -1.22
CA ARG A 172 20.86 0.88 -1.85
C ARG A 172 21.37 2.23 -2.38
N ARG A 173 20.47 3.07 -2.89
CA ARG A 173 20.81 4.41 -3.40
C ARG A 173 21.09 5.37 -2.26
N ALA A 174 20.30 5.32 -1.18
CA ALA A 174 20.53 6.09 0.02
C ALA A 174 21.92 5.77 0.61
N GLN A 175 22.27 4.48 0.72
CA GLN A 175 23.60 4.06 1.17
C GLN A 175 24.74 4.56 0.27
N ALA A 176 24.53 4.61 -1.05
CA ALA A 176 25.51 5.16 -1.98
C ALA A 176 25.68 6.67 -1.79
N MET A 177 24.58 7.40 -1.56
CA MET A 177 24.60 8.83 -1.29
C MET A 177 25.24 9.17 0.05
N ASP A 178 24.99 8.37 1.09
CA ASP A 178 25.64 8.54 2.40
C ASP A 178 27.17 8.39 2.29
N LYS A 179 27.63 7.39 1.52
CA LYS A 179 29.07 7.20 1.25
C LYS A 179 29.66 8.39 0.49
N LEU A 180 28.94 8.90 -0.50
CA LEU A 180 29.35 10.06 -1.29
C LEU A 180 29.45 11.31 -0.41
N MET A 181 28.44 11.55 0.44
CA MET A 181 28.41 12.64 1.42
C MET A 181 29.57 12.57 2.41
N ASN A 182 29.86 11.37 2.95
CA ASN A 182 30.98 11.19 3.87
C ASN A 182 32.34 11.46 3.20
N SER A 183 32.47 11.11 1.92
CA SER A 183 33.67 11.40 1.14
C SER A 183 33.86 12.91 0.94
N VAL A 184 32.79 13.63 0.60
CA VAL A 184 32.83 15.10 0.49
C VAL A 184 33.20 15.74 1.82
N LYS A 185 32.55 15.36 2.92
CA LYS A 185 32.87 15.89 4.26
C LYS A 185 34.35 15.72 4.60
N ARG A 186 34.92 14.55 4.28
CA ARG A 186 36.35 14.27 4.49
C ARG A 186 37.25 15.19 3.66
N LEU A 187 36.98 15.35 2.37
CA LEU A 187 37.74 16.24 1.49
C LEU A 187 37.69 17.70 1.96
N LEU A 188 36.51 18.16 2.41
CA LEU A 188 36.35 19.50 2.98
C LEU A 188 37.19 19.70 4.24
N THR A 189 37.22 18.71 5.14
CA THR A 189 38.04 18.78 6.36
C THR A 189 39.54 18.75 6.05
N GLU A 190 39.96 17.95 5.07
CA GLU A 190 41.36 17.89 4.62
C GLU A 190 41.79 19.22 3.98
N ALA A 191 40.95 19.80 3.10
CA ALA A 191 41.21 21.10 2.49
C ALA A 191 41.27 22.24 3.52
N ALA A 192 40.39 22.21 4.53
CA ALA A 192 40.40 23.19 5.62
C ALA A 192 41.66 23.10 6.50
N ALA A 193 42.15 21.87 6.76
CA ALA A 193 43.38 21.65 7.51
C ALA A 193 44.61 22.19 6.75
N VAL A 194 44.71 21.90 5.44
CA VAL A 194 45.79 22.42 4.58
C VAL A 194 45.76 23.96 4.52
N ALA A 195 44.58 24.56 4.39
CA ALA A 195 44.44 26.02 4.42
C ALA A 195 44.90 26.61 5.77
N ALA A 196 44.57 25.97 6.89
CA ALA A 196 45.00 26.42 8.21
C ALA A 196 46.52 26.36 8.40
N GLU A 197 47.18 25.28 7.94
CA GLU A 197 48.64 25.14 8.00
C GLU A 197 49.37 26.19 7.15
N SER A 198 48.86 26.49 5.96
CA SER A 198 49.43 27.53 5.08
C SER A 198 49.37 28.95 5.68
N SER A 199 48.37 29.22 6.53
CA SER A 199 48.20 30.53 7.19
C SER A 199 49.15 30.75 8.39
N GLN A 200 49.66 29.67 9.00
CA GLN A 200 50.60 29.75 10.12
C GLN A 200 52.05 29.89 9.66
N GLY A 201 52.41 29.34 8.50
CA GLY A 201 53.76 29.45 7.92
C GLY A 201 54.14 30.84 7.40
N HIS A 202 53.17 31.75 7.21
CA HIS A 202 53.42 33.12 6.72
C HIS A 202 53.61 34.16 7.84
N ARG A 203 53.59 33.74 9.11
CA ARG A 203 53.75 34.60 10.29
C ARG A 203 55.05 34.36 11.08
N ALA A 204 55.92 33.47 10.61
CA ALA A 204 57.26 33.24 11.16
C ALA A 204 58.32 33.88 10.26
#